data_AF-A0A974YHT7-F1
#
_entry.id   AF-A0A974YHT7-F1
#
_cell.length_a   1.000
_cell.length_b   1.000
_cell.length_c   1.000
_cell.angle_alpha   90.00
_cell.angle_beta   90.00
_cell.angle_gamma   90.00
#
_symmetry.space_group_name_H-M   'P 1'
#
loop_
_entity.id
_entity.type
_entity.pdbx_description
1 polymer ?
#
loop_
_entity_poly.entity_id
_entity_poly.type
_entity_poly.pdbx_seq_one_letter_code
_entity_poly.pdbx_strand_id
1 'polypeptide(L)'
;MIVGDERSQVLDRPERDRVCTPDILPKLQSLLANLANIDTDHESNLIVIESRPMDDACKRRLIADLCESHRQRRAPYLREIEALREQMEAAFH
;
A
#
# COMPACT_ATOMS: atom_id res chain seq x y z
N MET A 1 41.73 -29.27 32.38
CA MET A 1 42.20 -28.21 31.48
C MET A 1 42.11 -28.74 30.06
N ILE A 2 40.98 -28.48 29.39
CA ILE A 2 40.80 -28.62 27.93
C ILE A 2 39.97 -27.40 27.54
N VAL A 3 40.56 -26.57 26.67
CA VAL A 3 39.96 -25.38 26.08
C VAL A 3 39.09 -25.86 24.93
N GLY A 4 37.78 -25.60 25.01
CA GLY A 4 36.81 -25.85 23.94
C GLY A 4 36.14 -24.53 23.58
N ASP A 5 36.69 -23.89 22.55
CA ASP A 5 36.21 -22.67 21.90
C ASP A 5 34.88 -22.96 21.20
N GLU A 6 33.75 -22.69 21.86
CA GLU A 6 32.46 -22.59 21.18
C GLU A 6 32.25 -21.14 20.75
N ARG A 7 33.07 -20.71 19.79
CA ARG A 7 32.73 -19.61 18.89
C ARG A 7 31.48 -20.03 18.14
N SER A 8 30.34 -19.71 18.73
CA SER A 8 29.05 -19.68 18.07
C SER A 8 29.19 -18.73 16.89
N GLN A 9 29.51 -19.31 15.74
CA GLN A 9 29.36 -18.68 14.44
C GLN A 9 27.87 -18.46 14.29
N VAL A 10 27.41 -17.34 14.84
CA VAL A 10 26.14 -16.73 14.53
C VAL A 10 26.19 -16.55 13.02
N LEU A 11 25.52 -17.49 12.37
CA LEU A 11 25.11 -17.54 10.98
C LEU A 11 25.35 -16.19 10.31
N ASP A 12 26.50 -16.08 9.64
CA ASP A 12 26.70 -15.18 8.52
C ASP A 12 25.64 -15.61 7.50
N ARG A 13 24.43 -15.09 7.70
CA ARG A 13 23.37 -15.16 6.73
C ARG A 13 23.89 -14.22 5.66
N PRO A 14 24.31 -14.70 4.47
CA PRO A 14 24.70 -13.79 3.42
C PRO A 14 23.47 -12.93 3.20
N GLU A 15 23.63 -11.65 3.58
CA GLU A 15 22.66 -10.63 3.31
C GLU A 15 22.34 -10.82 1.84
N ARG A 16 21.10 -11.22 1.56
CA ARG A 16 20.56 -11.07 0.22
C ARG A 16 20.36 -9.58 0.06
N ASP A 17 21.48 -8.88 -0.02
CA ASP A 17 21.67 -7.51 -0.43
C ASP A 17 21.49 -7.47 -1.95
N ARG A 18 20.39 -8.09 -2.40
CA ARG A 18 19.87 -7.96 -3.74
C ARG A 18 19.05 -6.69 -3.73
N VAL A 19 19.76 -5.56 -3.75
CA VAL A 19 19.41 -4.36 -4.49
C VAL A 19 17.91 -4.03 -4.44
N CYS A 20 17.36 -3.89 -3.24
CA CYS A 20 16.25 -2.98 -3.04
C CYS A 20 16.90 -1.75 -2.43
N THR A 21 16.94 -0.64 -3.17
CA THR A 21 17.32 0.64 -2.58
C THR A 21 16.58 0.80 -1.24
N PRO A 22 17.26 1.20 -0.15
CA PRO A 22 16.78 1.07 1.22
C PRO A 22 15.42 1.77 1.49
N ASP A 23 14.97 2.64 0.59
CA ASP A 23 13.72 3.37 0.65
C ASP A 23 12.50 2.72 -0.04
N ILE A 24 12.65 1.63 -0.82
CA ILE A 24 11.51 1.06 -1.59
C ILE A 24 10.43 0.49 -0.66
N LEU A 25 10.81 -0.35 0.29
CA LEU A 25 9.84 -1.03 1.15
C LEU A 25 9.05 -0.05 2.04
N PRO A 26 9.69 0.90 2.75
CA PRO A 26 8.96 1.93 3.51
C PRO A 26 8.03 2.76 2.62
N LYS A 27 8.46 3.13 1.41
CA LYS A 27 7.65 3.91 0.47
C LYS A 27 6.43 3.11 0.00
N LEU A 28 6.60 1.85 -0.40
CA LEU A 28 5.50 0.99 -0.81
C LEU A 28 4.48 0.81 0.32
N GLN A 29 4.94 0.57 1.55
CA GLN A 29 4.06 0.45 2.71
C GLN A 29 3.25 1.72 2.95
N SER A 30 3.86 2.91 2.82
CA SER A 30 3.15 4.18 2.95
C SER A 30 2.07 4.35 1.86
N LEU A 31 2.39 4.03 0.60
CA LEU A 31 1.43 4.09 -0.51
C LEU A 31 0.24 3.16 -0.29
N LEU A 32 0.50 1.92 0.12
CA LEU A 32 -0.55 0.93 0.41
C LEU A 32 -1.41 1.34 1.62
N ALA A 33 -0.80 1.89 2.67
CA ALA A 33 -1.55 2.39 3.83
C ALA A 33 -2.47 3.55 3.45
N ASN A 34 -2.01 4.48 2.62
CA ASN A 34 -2.84 5.58 2.13
C ASN A 34 -4.01 5.08 1.25
N LEU A 35 -3.77 4.10 0.38
CA LEU A 35 -4.83 3.47 -0.41
C LEU A 35 -5.86 2.77 0.49
N ALA A 36 -5.41 2.01 1.49
CA ALA A 36 -6.32 1.34 2.42
C ALA A 36 -7.19 2.33 3.21
N ASN A 37 -6.63 3.48 3.61
CA ASN A 37 -7.41 4.54 4.25
C ASN A 37 -8.47 5.12 3.30
N ILE A 38 -8.12 5.37 2.03
CA ILE A 38 -9.05 5.88 1.02
C ILE A 38 -10.19 4.88 0.74
N ASP A 39 -9.85 3.58 0.65
CA ASP A 39 -10.82 2.51 0.43
C ASP A 39 -11.77 2.37 1.62
N THR A 40 -11.23 2.41 2.85
CA THR A 40 -12.03 2.39 4.10
C THR A 40 -12.96 3.60 4.22
N ASP A 41 -12.48 4.80 3.89
CA ASP A 41 -13.29 6.02 3.86
C ASP A 41 -14.45 5.89 2.88
N HIS A 42 -14.20 5.35 1.69
CA HIS A 42 -15.21 5.17 0.65
C HIS A 42 -16.30 4.20 1.08
N GLU A 43 -15.93 3.04 1.60
CA GLU A 43 -16.87 2.03 2.13
C GLU A 43 -17.73 2.61 3.25
N SER A 44 -17.10 3.33 4.18
CA SER A 44 -17.80 3.98 5.29
C SER A 44 -18.81 5.02 4.80
N ASN A 45 -18.43 5.84 3.82
CA ASN A 45 -19.31 6.85 3.25
C ASN A 45 -20.47 6.25 2.46
N LEU A 46 -20.28 5.12 1.77
CA LEU A 46 -21.37 4.39 1.13
C LEU A 46 -22.41 3.94 2.15
N ILE A 47 -21.98 3.33 3.26
CA ILE A 47 -22.89 2.91 4.35
C ILE A 47 -23.68 4.11 4.90
N VAL A 48 -23.02 5.26 5.06
CA VAL A 48 -23.67 6.50 5.52
C VAL A 48 -24.69 7.03 4.51
N ILE A 49 -24.41 6.99 3.21
CA ILE A 49 -25.36 7.43 2.18
C ILE A 49 -26.57 6.49 2.12
N GLU A 50 -26.33 5.18 2.13
CA GLU A 50 -27.37 4.17 2.05
C GLU A 50 -28.34 4.22 3.25
N SER A 51 -27.83 4.51 4.45
CA SER A 51 -28.62 4.60 5.67
C SER A 51 -29.46 5.89 5.81
N ARG A 52 -29.22 6.91 4.98
CA ARG A 52 -29.97 8.18 5.05
C ARG A 52 -31.41 8.04 4.50
N PRO A 53 -32.41 8.63 5.17
CA PRO A 53 -33.79 8.68 4.66
C PRO A 53 -33.91 9.79 3.61
N MET A 54 -33.45 9.51 2.40
CA MET A 54 -33.54 10.40 1.25
C MET A 54 -33.98 9.63 0.00
N ASP A 55 -34.50 10.36 -0.99
CA ASP A 55 -34.95 9.80 -2.26
C ASP A 55 -33.83 9.07 -3.01
N ASP A 56 -34.19 7.99 -3.69
CA ASP A 56 -33.27 7.09 -4.40
C ASP A 56 -32.51 7.78 -5.55
N ALA A 57 -33.10 8.79 -6.21
CA ALA A 57 -32.40 9.56 -7.22
C ALA A 57 -31.29 10.43 -6.58
N CYS A 58 -31.55 10.97 -5.38
CA CYS A 58 -30.56 11.71 -4.61
C CYS A 58 -29.42 10.80 -4.15
N LYS A 59 -29.73 9.60 -3.61
CA LYS A 59 -28.72 8.61 -3.23
C LYS A 59 -27.83 8.23 -4.40
N ARG A 60 -28.42 7.89 -5.55
CA ARG A 60 -27.68 7.51 -6.76
C ARG A 60 -26.71 8.59 -7.21
N ARG A 61 -27.11 9.86 -7.14
CA ARG A 61 -26.22 10.98 -7.47
C ARG A 61 -25.06 11.08 -6.48
N LEU A 62 -25.33 11.02 -5.18
CA LEU A 62 -24.28 11.07 -4.14
C LEU A 62 -23.30 9.89 -4.26
N ILE A 63 -23.80 8.69 -4.57
CA ILE A 63 -22.96 7.51 -4.79
C ILE A 63 -22.09 7.70 -6.04
N ALA A 64 -22.64 8.23 -7.14
CA ALA A 64 -21.85 8.50 -8.35
C ALA A 64 -20.72 9.50 -8.09
N ASP A 65 -21.03 10.60 -7.39
CA ASP A 65 -20.04 11.61 -7.00
C ASP A 65 -18.97 11.02 -6.05
N LEU A 66 -19.38 10.17 -5.10
CA LEU A 66 -18.48 9.47 -4.18
C LEU A 66 -17.55 8.49 -4.92
N CYS A 67 -18.07 7.73 -5.88
CA CYS A 67 -17.29 6.82 -6.71
C CYS A 67 -16.27 7.57 -7.58
N GLU A 68 -16.66 8.71 -8.15
CA GLU A 68 -15.74 9.55 -8.92
C GLU A 68 -14.61 10.10 -8.06
N SER A 69 -14.96 10.67 -6.90
CA SER A 69 -13.98 11.16 -5.92
C SER A 69 -13.02 10.05 -5.45
N HIS A 70 -13.54 8.85 -5.18
CA HIS A 70 -12.72 7.70 -4.80
C HIS A 70 -11.70 7.33 -5.88
N ARG A 71 -12.13 7.24 -7.15
CA ARG A 71 -11.22 6.99 -8.28
C ARG A 71 -10.14 8.06 -8.39
N GLN A 72 -10.52 9.33 -8.30
CA GLN A 72 -9.57 10.45 -8.37
C GLN A 72 -8.55 10.43 -7.23
N ARG A 73 -9.00 10.14 -6.00
CA ARG A 73 -8.14 10.04 -4.82
C ARG A 73 -7.14 8.88 -4.92
N ARG A 74 -7.52 7.75 -5.52
CA ARG A 74 -6.64 6.57 -5.69
C ARG A 74 -5.61 6.74 -6.81
N ALA A 75 -5.96 7.45 -7.87
CA ALA A 75 -5.16 7.58 -9.09
C ALA A 75 -3.69 8.00 -8.89
N PRO A 76 -3.32 8.97 -8.01
CA PRO A 76 -1.91 9.30 -7.80
C PRO A 76 -1.12 8.15 -7.16
N TYR A 77 -1.67 7.49 -6.13
CA TYR A 77 -0.99 6.40 -5.44
C TYR A 77 -0.78 5.18 -6.34
N LEU A 78 -1.76 4.86 -7.19
CA LEU A 78 -1.62 3.78 -8.18
C LEU A 78 -0.52 4.08 -9.20
N ARG A 79 -0.40 5.34 -9.65
CA ARG A 79 0.70 5.76 -10.54
C ARG A 79 2.07 5.65 -9.86
N GLU A 80 2.16 5.99 -8.58
CA GLU A 80 3.41 5.86 -7.82
C GLU A 80 3.81 4.40 -7.59
N ILE A 81 2.86 3.51 -7.33
CA ILE A 81 3.12 2.06 -7.22
C ILE A 81 3.63 1.52 -8.55
N GLU A 82 3.04 1.92 -9.67
CA GLU A 82 3.47 1.49 -11.00
C GLU A 82 4.90 1.95 -11.30
N ALA A 83 5.23 3.21 -11.00
CA ALA A 83 6.59 3.71 -11.15
C ALA A 83 7.60 2.96 -10.25
N LEU A 84 7.21 2.58 -9.03
CA LEU A 84 8.05 1.74 -8.16
C LEU A 84 8.25 0.35 -8.74
N ARG A 85 7.21 -0.25 -9.33
CA ARG A 85 7.29 -1.56 -10.00
C ARG A 85 8.28 -1.53 -11.15
N GLU A 86 8.20 -0.52 -12.02
CA GLU A 86 9.13 -0.33 -13.14
C GLU A 86 10.59 -0.16 -12.65
N GLN A 87 10.81 0.60 -11.57
CA GLN A 87 12.14 0.77 -10.98
C GLN A 87 12.71 -0.56 -10.46
N MET A 88 11.88 -1.36 -9.79
CA MET A 88 12.29 -2.67 -9.31
C MET A 88 12.63 -3.60 -10.47
N GLU A 89 11.78 -3.68 -11.50
CA GLU A 89 12.02 -4.51 -12.69
C GLU A 89 13.33 -4.12 -13.40
N ALA A 90 13.61 -2.82 -13.54
CA ALA A 90 14.85 -2.32 -14.12
C ALA A 90 16.11 -2.60 -13.28
N ALA A 91 15.98 -2.68 -11.95
CA ALA A 91 17.11 -2.97 -11.05
C ALA A 91 17.49 -4.46 -11.01
N PHE A 92 16.61 -5.35 -11.46
CA PHE A 92 16.82 -6.80 -11.49
C PHE A 92 17.11 -7.35 -12.90
N HIS A 93 17.44 -6.50 -13.88
CA HIS A 93 17.90 -6.86 -15.23
C HIS A 93 19.33 -6.39 -15.46
#